data_AF-A0A934X2R5-F1
#
_entry.id   AF-A0A934X2R5-F1
#
_cell.length_a   1.000
_cell.length_b   1.000
_cell.length_c   1.000
_cell.angle_alpha   90.00
_cell.angle_beta   90.00
_cell.angle_gamma   90.00
#
_symmetry.space_group_name_H-M   'P 1'
#
loop_
_entity.id
_entity.type
_entity.pdbx_description
1 polymer ?
#
loop_
_entity_poly.entity_id
_entity_poly.type
_entity_poly.pdbx_seq_one_letter_code
_entity_poly.pdbx_strand_id
1 'polypeptide(L)'
;MTADDALDHISAGARAGDLESETLEIKQEARTLKETLELLADAVVCLANTRGGHLIVGVVDDVAGSGALVGVDQSLTADVVVRGIFDRTTPSLSVPVDEKYRHGTRFLVVTVPRGATLYANRRGTATRRVGSECRPFPPEEQRQAMASRGLYDWSAASTRATIHDLDPVEIARLRSLLLAAGRLELADLDDERILANLRLIDADGQITRACLLLLGKGASLRAHLPEYEYAYQYRPAEGSEAEAHVRENRPVLAGIERLIDMVAARQRTRPLGVRGGVQLQLEDYPSRAVRELIVNAFVHRDFEVVGSVDVLHTPNELKVSSPGGLVFGVTPENILSHPSTPRNQLLMESVALLRVAERTGQGIDRVYREMLRSGKVPPTFEDVTTRVHARLAGGVGHDAFARFVSTDLGDVAGSDIDVLLAISHLRRHRSLDAPVLAASIQRPVEGAQASLTRMFEGGLIEPTKRTARRPYPNYVLTPTTLAALGAAVTYHRRSGTALDDKVVAHVREYGYVTSPTLQRMFDIGVFPARDLLRELQARGILTKLDNRMGGTGIRYGPGDAFPTRREQAREVMGPVDGQDGT
;
A
#
# COMPACT_ATOMS: atom_id res chain seq x y z
N MET A 1 10.08 19.98 0.18
CA MET A 1 10.65 21.24 0.71
C MET A 1 11.72 21.69 -0.27
N THR A 2 11.66 22.93 -0.75
CA THR A 2 12.69 23.46 -1.66
C THR A 2 13.93 23.91 -0.89
N ALA A 3 15.04 24.14 -1.59
CA ALA A 3 16.26 24.66 -0.95
C ALA A 3 16.06 26.07 -0.37
N ASP A 4 15.24 26.90 -1.03
CA ASP A 4 14.91 28.25 -0.55
C ASP A 4 14.05 28.18 0.71
N ASP A 5 13.05 27.27 0.77
CA ASP A 5 12.24 27.06 1.98
C ASP A 5 13.10 26.61 3.16
N ALA A 6 14.06 25.71 2.92
CA ALA A 6 14.93 25.20 3.97
C ALA A 6 15.81 26.30 4.58
N LEU A 7 16.41 27.16 3.74
CA LEU A 7 17.20 28.32 4.19
C LEU A 7 16.35 29.30 5.01
N ASP A 8 15.09 29.51 4.61
CA ASP A 8 14.18 30.41 5.31
C ASP A 8 13.74 29.82 6.67
N HIS A 9 13.50 28.51 6.73
CA HIS A 9 13.22 27.80 7.99
C HIS A 9 14.40 27.85 8.97
N ILE A 10 15.64 27.66 8.49
CA ILE A 10 16.85 27.79 9.31
C ILE A 10 16.99 29.22 9.83
N SER A 11 16.79 30.21 8.95
CA SER A 11 16.82 31.63 9.33
C SER A 11 15.79 31.95 10.41
N ALA A 12 14.63 31.29 10.37
CA ALA A 12 13.55 31.42 11.36
C ALA A 12 13.77 30.65 12.68
N GLY A 13 14.87 29.90 12.82
CA GLY A 13 15.25 29.23 14.07
C GLY A 13 15.22 27.69 14.04
N ALA A 14 14.94 27.07 12.88
CA ALA A 14 15.07 25.62 12.75
C ALA A 14 16.53 25.16 12.81
N ARG A 15 16.76 23.91 13.23
CA ARG A 15 18.07 23.24 13.08
C ARG A 15 18.17 22.65 11.68
N ALA A 16 19.34 22.74 11.07
CA ALA A 16 19.57 22.21 9.74
C ALA A 16 19.38 20.68 9.69
N GLY A 17 19.88 19.94 10.68
CA GLY A 17 19.69 18.49 10.75
C GLY A 17 18.22 18.03 10.79
N ASP A 18 17.32 18.82 11.38
CA ASP A 18 15.89 18.50 11.46
C ASP A 18 15.16 18.66 10.10
N LEU A 19 15.79 19.36 9.16
CA LEU A 19 15.26 19.62 7.82
C LEU A 19 15.78 18.62 6.78
N GLU A 20 16.84 17.88 7.09
CA GLU A 20 17.37 16.86 6.20
C GLU A 20 16.32 15.77 5.92
N SER A 21 16.32 15.30 4.68
CA SER A 21 15.34 14.33 4.22
C SER A 21 15.93 13.45 3.12
N GLU A 22 15.09 12.61 2.52
CA GLU A 22 15.49 11.80 1.37
C GLU A 22 15.87 12.63 0.14
N THR A 23 15.46 13.91 0.10
CA THR A 23 15.64 14.82 -1.05
C THR A 23 16.36 16.12 -0.69
N LEU A 24 16.76 16.29 0.57
CA LEU A 24 17.50 17.47 1.02
C LEU A 24 18.68 17.02 1.89
N GLU A 25 19.88 17.41 1.47
CA GLU A 25 21.12 17.24 2.20
C GLU A 25 21.70 18.61 2.53
N ILE A 26 22.26 18.74 3.72
CA ILE A 26 22.94 19.95 4.15
C ILE A 26 24.40 19.61 4.47
N LYS A 27 25.32 20.46 4.02
CA LYS A 27 26.75 20.29 4.27
C LYS A 27 27.42 21.61 4.59
N GLN A 28 28.36 21.54 5.52
CA GLN A 28 29.33 22.60 5.75
C GLN A 28 30.53 22.42 4.82
N GLU A 29 31.10 23.53 4.36
CA GLU A 29 32.41 23.51 3.72
C GLU A 29 33.48 22.96 4.68
N ALA A 30 34.29 22.01 4.21
CA ALA A 30 35.36 21.41 4.99
C ALA A 30 36.61 22.30 5.05
N ARG A 31 37.63 21.87 5.79
CA ARG A 31 38.88 22.64 5.98
C ARG A 31 39.68 22.80 4.69
N THR A 32 39.55 21.85 3.76
CA THR A 32 40.27 21.88 2.49
C THR A 32 39.32 21.69 1.31
N LEU A 33 39.63 22.33 0.18
CA LEU A 33 38.85 22.19 -1.05
C LEU A 33 38.70 20.72 -1.48
N LYS A 34 39.76 19.91 -1.31
CA LYS A 34 39.72 18.50 -1.68
C LYS A 34 38.69 17.73 -0.87
N GLU A 35 38.68 17.92 0.45
CA GLU A 35 37.72 17.27 1.37
C GLU A 35 36.30 17.76 1.09
N THR A 36 36.11 19.07 0.85
CA THR A 36 34.81 19.62 0.46
C THR A 36 34.30 18.93 -0.79
N LEU A 37 35.09 18.85 -1.87
CA LEU A 37 34.66 18.19 -3.11
C LEU A 37 34.40 16.69 -2.96
N GLU A 38 35.12 16.00 -2.06
CA GLU A 38 34.85 14.59 -1.74
C GLU A 38 33.51 14.43 -1.00
N LEU A 39 33.22 15.28 0.00
CA LEU A 39 31.94 15.29 0.71
C LEU A 39 30.77 15.60 -0.24
N LEU A 40 30.93 16.61 -1.10
CA LEU A 40 29.89 16.97 -2.08
C LEU A 40 29.65 15.85 -3.08
N ALA A 41 30.71 15.20 -3.59
CA ALA A 41 30.56 14.07 -4.51
C ALA A 41 29.86 12.87 -3.84
N ASP A 42 30.22 12.53 -2.60
CA ASP A 42 29.58 11.44 -1.84
C ASP A 42 28.09 11.73 -1.58
N ALA A 43 27.74 12.96 -1.21
CA ALA A 43 26.35 13.41 -1.05
C ALA A 43 25.57 13.37 -2.37
N VAL A 44 26.16 13.84 -3.47
CA VAL A 44 25.54 13.84 -4.80
C VAL A 44 25.29 12.41 -5.29
N VAL A 45 26.25 11.48 -5.11
CA VAL A 45 26.07 10.06 -5.45
C VAL A 45 24.88 9.47 -4.68
N CYS A 46 24.83 9.73 -3.38
CA CYS A 46 23.78 9.24 -2.50
C CYS A 46 22.37 9.74 -2.91
N LEU A 47 22.24 11.04 -3.23
CA LEU A 47 21.01 11.64 -3.72
C LEU A 47 20.63 11.13 -5.12
N ALA A 48 21.57 11.11 -6.07
CA ALA A 48 21.35 10.68 -7.45
C ALA A 48 20.93 9.22 -7.55
N ASN A 49 21.49 8.34 -6.71
CA ASN A 49 21.11 6.94 -6.64
C ASN A 49 19.71 6.69 -6.08
N THR A 50 19.09 7.69 -5.46
CA THR A 50 17.79 7.59 -4.82
C THR A 50 16.72 8.36 -5.61
N ARG A 51 16.25 9.50 -5.10
CA ARG A 51 15.19 10.32 -5.73
C ARG A 51 15.73 11.57 -6.44
N GLY A 52 17.02 11.86 -6.32
CA GLY A 52 17.56 13.21 -6.56
C GLY A 52 17.21 14.15 -5.40
N GLY A 53 17.39 15.45 -5.58
CA GLY A 53 17.10 16.44 -4.56
C GLY A 53 17.98 17.68 -4.63
N HIS A 54 18.14 18.33 -3.49
CA HIS A 54 19.02 19.49 -3.33
C HIS A 54 20.07 19.22 -2.26
N LEU A 55 21.29 19.70 -2.51
CA LEU A 55 22.39 19.75 -1.55
C LEU A 55 22.74 21.21 -1.31
N ILE A 56 22.59 21.67 -0.06
CA ILE A 56 22.90 23.04 0.35
C ILE A 56 24.28 23.04 1.01
N VAL A 57 25.18 23.89 0.52
CA VAL A 57 26.54 24.05 1.04
C VAL A 57 26.67 25.38 1.78
N GLY A 58 27.27 25.34 2.96
CA GLY A 58 27.55 26.52 3.79
C GLY A 58 26.68 26.62 5.05
N VAL A 59 26.10 25.51 5.50
CA VAL A 59 25.27 25.47 6.72
C VAL A 59 25.82 24.42 7.68
N VAL A 60 25.79 24.73 8.98
CA VAL A 60 26.21 23.82 10.06
C VAL A 60 25.01 23.03 10.58
N ASP A 61 25.12 21.70 10.64
CA ASP A 61 24.01 20.80 10.97
C ASP A 61 23.46 20.99 12.40
N ASP A 62 24.35 21.16 13.38
CA ASP A 62 24.01 21.09 14.82
C ASP A 62 23.62 22.45 15.45
N VAL A 63 23.71 23.55 14.69
CA VAL A 63 23.42 24.90 15.18
C VAL A 63 22.01 25.31 14.75
N ALA A 64 21.26 25.93 15.67
CA ALA A 64 19.93 26.46 15.38
C ALA A 64 19.99 27.96 15.00
N GLY A 65 19.13 28.39 14.08
CA GLY A 65 18.98 29.81 13.74
C GLY A 65 20.07 30.36 12.82
N SER A 66 20.15 31.69 12.72
CA SER A 66 21.09 32.39 11.83
C SER A 66 22.57 32.10 12.10
N GLY A 67 22.93 31.57 13.29
CA GLY A 67 24.29 31.12 13.60
C GLY A 67 24.71 29.85 12.84
N ALA A 68 23.76 29.09 12.27
CA ALA A 68 24.03 27.93 11.42
C ALA A 68 24.47 28.32 10.00
N LEU A 69 24.17 29.55 9.58
CA LEU A 69 24.36 30.09 8.23
C LEU A 69 25.78 30.67 8.08
N VAL A 70 26.78 29.80 7.99
CA VAL A 70 28.20 30.20 7.91
C VAL A 70 28.64 30.62 6.50
N GLY A 71 27.94 30.15 5.47
CA GLY A 71 28.23 30.42 4.06
C GLY A 71 29.41 29.62 3.51
N VAL A 72 29.77 29.93 2.27
CA VAL A 72 30.91 29.33 1.55
C VAL A 72 31.97 30.37 1.19
N ASP A 73 33.24 29.96 1.22
CA ASP A 73 34.37 30.79 0.81
C ASP A 73 34.27 31.20 -0.67
N GLN A 74 34.81 32.36 -1.05
CA GLN A 74 34.74 32.86 -2.43
C GLN A 74 35.47 31.98 -3.44
N SER A 75 36.45 31.20 -3.00
CA SER A 75 37.20 30.27 -3.86
C SER A 75 36.39 29.06 -4.30
N LEU A 76 35.33 28.68 -3.55
CA LEU A 76 34.42 27.60 -3.90
C LEU A 76 33.35 28.12 -4.86
N THR A 77 33.69 28.27 -6.13
CA THR A 77 32.74 28.72 -7.17
C THR A 77 31.86 27.56 -7.67
N ALA A 78 30.73 27.90 -8.28
CA ALA A 78 29.85 26.91 -8.93
C ALA A 78 30.62 25.99 -9.89
N ASP A 79 31.45 26.55 -10.79
CA ASP A 79 32.24 25.78 -11.76
C ASP A 79 33.23 24.80 -11.09
N VAL A 80 33.86 25.21 -9.99
CA VAL A 80 34.77 24.35 -9.21
C VAL A 80 34.00 23.18 -8.61
N VAL A 81 32.80 23.41 -8.10
CA VAL A 81 31.94 22.35 -7.56
C VAL A 81 31.45 21.40 -8.66
N VAL A 82 30.96 21.93 -9.78
CA VAL A 82 30.49 21.13 -10.93
C VAL A 82 31.61 20.20 -11.41
N ARG A 83 32.79 20.76 -11.69
CA ARG A 83 33.95 19.98 -12.15
C ARG A 83 34.44 19.02 -11.08
N GLY A 84 34.45 19.45 -9.82
CA GLY A 84 34.89 18.65 -8.69
C GLY A 84 34.06 17.39 -8.48
N ILE A 85 32.73 17.50 -8.64
CA ILE A 85 31.78 16.38 -8.61
C ILE A 85 31.96 15.49 -9.84
N PHE A 86 32.04 16.08 -11.04
CA PHE A 86 32.21 15.34 -12.29
C PHE A 86 33.45 14.43 -12.28
N ASP A 87 34.58 14.95 -11.80
CA ASP A 87 35.86 14.22 -11.72
C ASP A 87 35.90 13.15 -10.60
N ARG A 88 34.91 13.13 -9.71
CA ARG A 88 34.86 12.23 -8.52
C ARG A 88 33.69 11.25 -8.54
N THR A 89 32.90 11.26 -9.60
CA THR A 89 31.75 10.36 -9.78
C THR A 89 32.00 9.41 -10.95
N THR A 90 31.45 8.20 -10.86
CA THR A 90 31.55 7.18 -11.92
C THR A 90 30.19 6.51 -12.12
N PRO A 91 29.57 6.62 -13.31
CA PRO A 91 29.95 7.50 -14.42
C PRO A 91 30.03 8.98 -14.01
N SER A 92 30.71 9.82 -14.77
CA SER A 92 30.85 11.23 -14.41
C SER A 92 29.49 11.94 -14.46
N LEU A 93 29.13 12.57 -13.35
CA LEU A 93 27.85 13.27 -13.16
C LEU A 93 28.07 14.78 -13.15
N SER A 94 27.40 15.48 -14.07
CA SER A 94 27.32 16.95 -14.06
C SER A 94 26.00 17.39 -13.43
N VAL A 95 26.07 18.33 -12.49
CA VAL A 95 24.92 18.84 -11.75
C VAL A 95 24.86 20.37 -11.85
N PRO A 96 23.69 20.98 -11.99
CA PRO A 96 23.53 22.42 -11.86
C PRO A 96 23.83 22.88 -10.43
N VAL A 97 24.55 23.99 -10.31
CA VAL A 97 24.92 24.63 -9.03
C VAL A 97 24.54 26.10 -9.11
N ASP A 98 23.62 26.51 -8.23
CA ASP A 98 23.15 27.88 -8.13
C ASP A 98 23.76 28.57 -6.91
N GLU A 99 24.15 29.83 -7.06
CA GLU A 99 24.55 30.66 -5.93
C GLU A 99 23.33 31.35 -5.33
N LYS A 100 23.16 31.23 -4.02
CA LYS A 100 22.06 31.85 -3.27
C LYS A 100 22.63 32.74 -2.18
N TYR A 101 21.92 33.82 -1.90
CA TYR A 101 22.27 34.75 -0.83
C TYR A 101 21.15 34.84 0.20
N ARG A 102 21.51 34.82 1.48
CA ARG A 102 20.60 35.10 2.60
C ARG A 102 21.31 35.99 3.60
N HIS A 103 20.70 37.14 3.92
CA HIS A 103 21.25 38.13 4.84
C HIS A 103 22.72 38.54 4.54
N GLY A 104 23.11 38.54 3.27
CA GLY A 104 24.48 38.86 2.83
C GLY A 104 25.46 37.68 2.83
N THR A 105 25.06 36.52 3.37
CA THR A 105 25.85 35.28 3.35
C THR A 105 25.60 34.51 2.06
N ARG A 106 26.67 33.97 1.45
CA ARG A 106 26.64 33.21 0.18
C ARG A 106 26.55 31.71 0.44
N PHE A 107 25.70 31.02 -0.31
CA PHE A 107 25.48 29.57 -0.28
C PHE A 107 25.54 29.00 -1.69
N LEU A 108 25.89 27.73 -1.81
CA LEU A 108 25.72 26.97 -3.05
C LEU A 108 24.59 25.98 -2.89
N VAL A 109 23.70 25.94 -3.86
CA VAL A 109 22.64 24.94 -3.95
C VAL A 109 22.92 24.07 -5.16
N VAL A 110 23.30 22.82 -4.91
CA VAL A 110 23.49 21.81 -5.94
C VAL A 110 22.16 21.12 -6.17
N THR A 111 21.62 21.20 -7.37
CA THR A 111 20.38 20.48 -7.73
C THR A 111 20.76 19.15 -8.38
N VAL A 112 20.49 18.05 -7.67
CA VAL A 112 20.88 16.70 -8.05
C VAL A 112 19.69 16.01 -8.73
N PRO A 113 19.79 15.67 -10.03
CA PRO A 113 18.74 14.91 -10.69
C PRO A 113 18.69 13.48 -10.16
N ARG A 114 17.55 12.81 -10.31
CA ARG A 114 17.51 11.36 -10.20
C ARG A 114 18.42 10.77 -11.27
N GLY A 115 19.37 9.94 -10.86
CA GLY A 115 20.39 9.41 -11.74
C GLY A 115 19.81 8.56 -12.87
N ALA A 116 20.22 8.84 -14.11
CA ALA A 116 19.90 7.99 -15.27
C ALA A 116 20.53 6.59 -15.17
N THR A 117 21.57 6.43 -14.36
CA THR A 117 22.26 5.18 -14.03
C THR A 117 22.70 5.19 -12.57
N LEU A 118 23.30 4.10 -12.09
CA LEU A 118 23.93 4.06 -10.79
C LEU A 118 25.27 4.80 -10.83
N TYR A 119 25.46 5.65 -9.84
CA TYR A 119 26.68 6.41 -9.64
C TYR A 119 27.44 5.84 -8.45
N ALA A 120 28.75 5.84 -8.56
CA ALA A 120 29.67 5.55 -7.47
C ALA A 120 30.61 6.74 -7.29
N ASN A 121 31.17 6.89 -6.10
CA ASN A 121 32.26 7.83 -5.88
C ASN A 121 33.58 7.30 -6.47
N ARG A 122 34.64 8.09 -6.37
CA ARG A 122 36.00 7.74 -6.83
C ARG A 122 36.57 6.46 -6.20
N ARG A 123 36.02 6.01 -5.06
CA ARG A 123 36.41 4.76 -4.39
C ARG A 123 35.64 3.54 -4.92
N GLY A 124 34.76 3.73 -5.90
CA GLY A 124 33.86 2.69 -6.41
C GLY A 124 32.70 2.37 -5.47
N THR A 125 32.49 3.17 -4.42
CA THR A 125 31.39 2.97 -3.48
C THR A 125 30.13 3.65 -4.01
N ALA A 126 29.09 2.86 -4.27
CA ALA A 126 27.75 3.37 -4.50
C ALA A 126 27.01 3.44 -3.16
N THR A 127 26.45 4.60 -2.86
CA THR A 127 25.62 4.84 -1.67
C THR A 127 24.21 5.25 -2.09
N ARG A 128 23.26 5.08 -1.19
CA ARG A 128 21.87 5.51 -1.34
C ARG A 128 21.37 6.17 -0.06
N ARG A 129 20.32 6.95 -0.21
CA ARG A 129 19.66 7.68 0.86
C ARG A 129 18.67 6.77 1.60
N VAL A 130 18.68 6.81 2.93
CA VAL A 130 17.71 6.15 3.83
C VAL A 130 17.33 7.14 4.92
N GLY A 131 16.14 7.76 4.82
CA GLY A 131 15.84 8.94 5.63
C GLY A 131 16.81 10.08 5.29
N SER A 132 17.55 10.60 6.29
CA SER A 132 18.62 11.58 6.10
C SER A 132 20.01 10.95 5.89
N GLU A 133 20.18 9.64 6.12
CA GLU A 133 21.50 9.01 6.08
C GLU A 133 21.89 8.47 4.70
N CYS A 134 23.19 8.51 4.41
CA CYS A 134 23.77 7.82 3.26
C CYS A 134 24.32 6.46 3.67
N ARG A 135 23.69 5.39 3.17
CA ARG A 135 24.07 4.00 3.45
C ARG A 135 24.65 3.34 2.19
N PRO A 136 25.49 2.29 2.33
CA PRO A 136 25.95 1.50 1.19
C PRO A 136 24.76 1.01 0.35
N PHE A 137 24.88 1.06 -0.97
CA PHE A 137 23.87 0.55 -1.89
C PHE A 137 24.20 -0.92 -2.21
N PRO A 138 23.47 -1.93 -1.68
CA PRO A 138 23.83 -3.33 -1.88
C PRO A 138 23.70 -3.74 -3.36
N PRO A 139 24.54 -4.65 -3.88
CA PRO A 139 24.48 -5.09 -5.28
C PRO A 139 23.12 -5.60 -5.74
N GLU A 140 22.36 -6.23 -4.85
CA GLU A 140 21.02 -6.72 -5.15
C GLU A 140 20.05 -5.56 -5.44
N GLU A 141 19.99 -4.58 -4.53
CA GLU A 141 19.13 -3.41 -4.73
C GLU A 141 19.63 -2.54 -5.90
N GLN A 142 20.94 -2.51 -6.16
CA GLN A 142 21.52 -1.86 -7.34
C GLN A 142 20.94 -2.47 -8.64
N ARG A 143 20.94 -3.81 -8.76
CA ARG A 143 20.34 -4.48 -9.93
C ARG A 143 18.85 -4.16 -10.06
N GLN A 144 18.11 -4.14 -8.95
CA GLN A 144 16.68 -3.76 -8.95
C GLN A 144 16.48 -2.30 -9.37
N ALA A 145 17.37 -1.39 -8.97
CA ALA A 145 17.34 0.00 -9.38
C ALA A 145 17.70 0.18 -10.86
N MET A 146 18.65 -0.59 -11.39
CA MET A 146 18.96 -0.61 -12.82
C MET A 146 17.80 -1.17 -13.65
N ALA A 147 17.16 -2.22 -13.16
CA ALA A 147 15.99 -2.82 -13.80
C ALA A 147 14.79 -1.86 -13.84
N SER A 148 14.47 -1.23 -12.71
CA SER A 148 13.39 -0.21 -12.66
C SER A 148 13.66 1.04 -13.51
N ARG A 149 14.94 1.29 -13.88
CA ARG A 149 15.35 2.36 -14.80
C ARG A 149 15.45 1.90 -16.26
N GLY A 150 15.18 0.62 -16.55
CA GLY A 150 15.26 0.05 -17.90
C GLY A 150 16.68 -0.12 -18.45
N LEU A 151 17.70 -0.05 -17.59
CA LEU A 151 19.12 -0.20 -17.99
C LEU A 151 19.55 -1.67 -18.05
N TYR A 152 18.80 -2.53 -17.38
CA TYR A 152 19.00 -3.97 -17.36
C TYR A 152 17.63 -4.63 -17.39
N ASP A 153 17.41 -5.52 -18.35
CA ASP A 153 16.20 -6.33 -18.39
C ASP A 153 16.61 -7.80 -18.42
N TRP A 154 16.48 -8.46 -17.27
CA TRP A 154 16.79 -9.89 -17.15
C TRP A 154 16.00 -10.71 -18.17
N SER A 155 14.75 -10.32 -18.47
CA SER A 155 13.85 -11.07 -19.34
C SER A 155 14.18 -10.91 -20.83
N ALA A 156 14.87 -9.83 -21.21
CA ALA A 156 15.33 -9.59 -22.58
C ALA A 156 16.68 -10.27 -22.90
N ALA A 157 17.39 -10.80 -21.91
CA ALA A 157 18.66 -11.47 -22.15
C ALA A 157 18.48 -12.76 -22.96
N SER A 158 19.40 -12.98 -23.90
CA SER A 158 19.44 -14.15 -24.78
C SER A 158 19.78 -15.42 -24.01
N THR A 159 19.26 -16.54 -24.48
CA THR A 159 19.50 -17.87 -23.93
C THR A 159 20.26 -18.73 -24.94
N ARG A 160 20.64 -19.95 -24.51
CA ARG A 160 21.13 -21.00 -25.41
C ARG A 160 20.01 -21.84 -26.02
N ALA A 161 18.75 -21.51 -25.74
CA ALA A 161 17.60 -22.25 -26.25
C ALA A 161 17.38 -21.93 -27.73
N THR A 162 16.79 -22.88 -28.45
CA THR A 162 16.50 -22.79 -29.89
C THR A 162 14.99 -22.87 -30.13
N ILE A 163 14.54 -22.59 -31.35
CA ILE A 163 13.12 -22.68 -31.70
C ILE A 163 12.49 -24.05 -31.37
N HIS A 164 13.30 -25.11 -31.36
CA HIS A 164 12.87 -26.47 -30.98
C HIS A 164 12.56 -26.64 -29.48
N ASP A 165 12.99 -25.70 -28.65
CA ASP A 165 12.67 -25.64 -27.22
C ASP A 165 11.31 -24.98 -26.95
N LEU A 166 10.69 -24.38 -27.97
CA LEU A 166 9.36 -23.79 -27.87
C LEU A 166 8.27 -24.83 -28.07
N ASP A 167 7.17 -24.67 -27.34
CA ASP A 167 5.97 -25.49 -27.40
C ASP A 167 5.02 -24.93 -28.47
N PRO A 168 4.72 -25.68 -29.54
CA PRO A 168 3.78 -25.25 -30.58
C PRO A 168 2.38 -24.91 -30.05
N VAL A 169 1.95 -25.54 -28.95
CA VAL A 169 0.65 -25.26 -28.32
C VAL A 169 0.64 -23.85 -27.73
N GLU A 170 1.74 -23.42 -27.11
CA GLU A 170 1.84 -22.08 -26.54
C GLU A 170 2.04 -21.00 -27.60
N ILE A 171 2.68 -21.33 -28.74
CA ILE A 171 2.72 -20.43 -29.90
C ILE A 171 1.30 -20.23 -30.47
N ALA A 172 0.51 -21.30 -30.59
CA ALA A 172 -0.88 -21.20 -31.01
C ALA A 172 -1.73 -20.40 -30.00
N ARG A 173 -1.47 -20.58 -28.70
CA ARG A 173 -2.10 -19.79 -27.62
C ARG A 173 -1.75 -18.31 -27.73
N LEU A 174 -0.47 -17.98 -27.91
CA LEU A 174 0.01 -16.61 -28.13
C LEU A 174 -0.74 -15.95 -29.28
N ARG A 175 -0.84 -16.63 -30.42
CA ARG A 175 -1.59 -16.15 -31.59
C ARG A 175 -3.06 -15.89 -31.26
N SER A 176 -3.71 -16.81 -30.54
CA SER A 176 -5.11 -16.65 -30.11
C SER A 176 -5.29 -15.45 -29.17
N LEU A 177 -4.35 -15.22 -28.26
CA LEU A 177 -4.36 -14.05 -27.37
C LEU A 177 -4.11 -12.75 -28.13
N LEU A 178 -3.25 -12.73 -29.15
CA LEU A 178 -3.05 -11.58 -30.03
C LEU A 178 -4.34 -11.23 -30.77
N LEU A 179 -5.07 -12.22 -31.30
CA LEU A 179 -6.37 -12.03 -31.94
C LEU A 179 -7.38 -11.44 -30.95
N ALA A 180 -7.50 -12.02 -29.75
CA ALA A 180 -8.39 -11.53 -28.70
C ALA A 180 -8.04 -10.11 -28.22
N ALA A 181 -6.76 -9.74 -28.26
CA ALA A 181 -6.27 -8.40 -27.96
C ALA A 181 -6.49 -7.39 -29.10
N GLY A 182 -7.03 -7.83 -30.25
CA GLY A 182 -7.24 -7.00 -31.44
C GLY A 182 -5.95 -6.65 -32.17
N ARG A 183 -4.96 -7.55 -32.16
CA ARG A 183 -3.66 -7.40 -32.83
C ARG A 183 -3.57 -8.33 -34.05
N LEU A 184 -4.53 -8.19 -34.97
CA LEU A 184 -4.64 -9.01 -36.20
C LEU A 184 -3.35 -8.96 -37.03
N GLU A 185 -2.79 -7.76 -37.24
CA GLU A 185 -1.55 -7.55 -37.99
C GLU A 185 -0.35 -8.35 -37.47
N LEU A 186 -0.29 -8.58 -36.15
CA LEU A 186 0.74 -9.42 -35.53
C LEU A 186 0.35 -10.89 -35.62
N ALA A 187 -0.92 -11.21 -35.38
CA ALA A 187 -1.43 -12.58 -35.38
C ALA A 187 -1.46 -13.25 -36.77
N ASP A 188 -1.31 -12.49 -37.85
CA ASP A 188 -1.27 -13.02 -39.23
C ASP A 188 0.16 -13.31 -39.73
N LEU A 189 1.19 -12.91 -38.97
CA LEU A 189 2.59 -13.15 -39.32
C LEU A 189 2.98 -14.62 -39.09
N ASP A 190 4.02 -15.09 -39.79
CA ASP A 190 4.67 -16.36 -39.45
C ASP A 190 5.32 -16.29 -38.06
N ASP A 191 5.54 -17.46 -37.44
CA ASP A 191 5.97 -17.56 -36.05
C ASP A 191 7.26 -16.77 -35.78
N GLU A 192 8.26 -16.85 -36.65
CA GLU A 192 9.54 -16.14 -36.47
C GLU A 192 9.34 -14.62 -36.48
N ARG A 193 8.54 -14.09 -37.41
CA ARG A 193 8.20 -12.67 -37.43
C ARG A 193 7.37 -12.23 -36.23
N ILE A 194 6.47 -13.08 -35.71
CA ILE A 194 5.76 -12.78 -34.45
C ILE A 194 6.76 -12.62 -33.32
N LEU A 195 7.66 -13.60 -33.16
CA LEU A 195 8.66 -13.58 -32.10
C LEU A 195 9.57 -12.35 -32.21
N ALA A 196 10.01 -11.99 -33.43
CA ALA A 196 10.83 -10.80 -33.65
C ALA A 196 10.10 -9.50 -33.30
N ASN A 197 8.85 -9.35 -33.76
CA ASN A 197 8.06 -8.13 -33.50
C ASN A 197 7.72 -7.97 -32.01
N LEU A 198 7.56 -9.07 -31.28
CA LEU A 198 7.38 -9.08 -29.84
C LEU A 198 8.71 -9.03 -29.06
N ARG A 199 9.86 -8.95 -29.75
CA ARG A 199 11.22 -8.98 -29.18
C ARG A 199 11.50 -10.24 -28.34
N LEU A 200 10.77 -11.32 -28.60
CA LEU A 200 10.95 -12.63 -27.99
C LEU A 200 12.18 -13.35 -28.58
N ILE A 201 12.62 -12.96 -29.76
CA ILE A 201 13.98 -13.21 -30.26
C ILE A 201 14.74 -11.90 -30.36
N ASP A 202 16.06 -11.95 -30.14
CA ASP A 202 16.94 -10.80 -30.28
C ASP A 202 17.34 -10.54 -31.75
N ALA A 203 18.19 -9.54 -31.97
CA ALA A 203 18.63 -9.14 -33.31
C ALA A 203 19.47 -10.24 -34.02
N ASP A 204 20.08 -11.14 -33.26
CA ASP A 204 20.87 -12.28 -33.75
C ASP A 204 20.02 -13.56 -33.88
N GLY A 205 18.70 -13.45 -33.70
CA GLY A 205 17.74 -14.54 -33.78
C GLY A 205 17.76 -15.49 -32.58
N GLN A 206 18.43 -15.14 -31.47
CA GLN A 206 18.48 -15.96 -30.27
C GLN A 206 17.22 -15.78 -29.42
N ILE A 207 16.78 -16.86 -28.78
CA ILE A 207 15.61 -16.85 -27.90
C ILE A 207 15.92 -16.11 -26.61
N THR A 208 15.09 -15.13 -26.26
CA THR A 208 15.17 -14.43 -24.98
C THR A 208 14.60 -15.26 -23.85
N ARG A 209 14.96 -14.94 -22.59
CA ARG A 209 14.37 -15.58 -21.41
C ARG A 209 12.86 -15.38 -21.35
N ALA A 210 12.34 -14.21 -21.73
CA ALA A 210 10.90 -13.95 -21.81
C ALA A 210 10.21 -14.89 -22.80
N CYS A 211 10.81 -15.15 -23.95
CA CYS A 211 10.28 -16.10 -24.93
C CYS A 211 10.19 -17.51 -24.36
N LEU A 212 11.25 -17.98 -23.71
CA LEU A 212 11.24 -19.30 -23.11
C LEU A 212 10.20 -19.39 -21.96
N LEU A 213 10.08 -18.36 -21.13
CA LEU A 213 9.07 -18.30 -20.07
C LEU A 213 7.64 -18.31 -20.62
N LEU A 214 7.38 -17.66 -21.73
CA LEU A 214 6.03 -17.55 -22.30
C LEU A 214 5.65 -18.75 -23.16
N LEU A 215 6.62 -19.35 -23.87
CA LEU A 215 6.36 -20.30 -24.97
C LEU A 215 7.18 -21.59 -24.87
N GLY A 216 8.05 -21.75 -23.87
CA GLY A 216 8.96 -22.89 -23.78
C GLY A 216 8.27 -24.21 -23.45
N LYS A 217 8.85 -25.33 -23.87
CA LYS A 217 8.43 -26.65 -23.36
C LYS A 217 8.77 -26.76 -21.88
N GLY A 218 7.95 -27.48 -21.12
CA GLY A 218 8.23 -27.72 -19.69
C GLY A 218 9.61 -28.36 -19.43
N ALA A 219 10.11 -29.20 -20.34
CA ALA A 219 11.45 -29.77 -20.24
C ALA A 219 12.55 -28.73 -20.48
N SER A 220 12.40 -27.87 -21.49
CA SER A 220 13.35 -26.79 -21.78
C SER A 220 13.36 -25.73 -20.70
N LEU A 221 12.21 -25.42 -20.09
CA LEU A 221 12.15 -24.57 -18.90
C LEU A 221 12.98 -25.13 -17.74
N ARG A 222 12.90 -26.43 -17.43
CA ARG A 222 13.76 -27.04 -16.39
C ARG A 222 15.24 -26.99 -16.75
N ALA A 223 15.57 -27.14 -18.03
CA ALA A 223 16.95 -27.19 -18.48
C ALA A 223 17.63 -25.81 -18.48
N HIS A 224 16.90 -24.76 -18.86
CA HIS A 224 17.45 -23.42 -19.07
C HIS A 224 17.11 -22.43 -17.95
N LEU A 225 16.02 -22.65 -17.21
CA LEU A 225 15.50 -21.81 -16.14
C LEU A 225 15.04 -22.67 -14.94
N PRO A 226 15.95 -23.45 -14.31
CA PRO A 226 15.59 -24.38 -13.23
C PRO A 226 15.01 -23.70 -11.99
N GLU A 227 15.24 -22.39 -11.82
CA GLU A 227 14.70 -21.61 -10.71
C GLU A 227 13.20 -21.32 -10.85
N TYR A 228 12.64 -21.45 -12.06
CA TYR A 228 11.26 -21.11 -12.35
C TYR A 228 10.29 -22.27 -12.04
N GLU A 229 9.48 -22.07 -11.00
CA GLU A 229 8.38 -22.95 -10.63
C GLU A 229 7.20 -22.13 -10.06
N TYR A 230 6.01 -22.73 -10.06
CA TYR A 230 4.89 -22.25 -9.26
C TYR A 230 4.26 -23.41 -8.50
N ALA A 231 3.65 -23.10 -7.37
CA ALA A 231 2.92 -24.07 -6.57
C ALA A 231 1.58 -23.54 -6.10
N TYR A 232 0.63 -24.46 -5.95
CA TYR A 232 -0.66 -24.22 -5.36
C TYR A 232 -0.87 -25.18 -4.19
N GLN A 233 -1.38 -24.65 -3.08
CA GLN A 233 -1.76 -25.42 -1.90
C GLN A 233 -3.15 -25.02 -1.44
N TYR A 234 -4.06 -25.97 -1.31
CA TYR A 234 -5.32 -25.77 -0.63
C TYR A 234 -5.33 -26.45 0.74
N ARG A 235 -5.71 -25.70 1.77
CA ARG A 235 -5.90 -26.19 3.13
C ARG A 235 -7.31 -25.86 3.61
N PRO A 236 -8.09 -26.82 4.14
CA PRO A 236 -9.43 -26.57 4.66
C PRO A 236 -9.44 -25.66 5.90
N ALA A 237 -8.35 -25.65 6.69
CA ALA A 237 -8.18 -24.76 7.82
C ALA A 237 -6.72 -24.30 7.94
N GLU A 238 -6.50 -23.18 8.63
CA GLU A 238 -5.15 -22.73 8.94
C GLU A 238 -4.43 -23.76 9.82
N GLY A 239 -3.20 -24.14 9.44
CA GLY A 239 -2.43 -25.17 10.12
C GLY A 239 -2.84 -26.62 9.79
N SER A 240 -3.88 -26.87 9.00
CA SER A 240 -4.24 -28.23 8.57
C SER A 240 -3.29 -28.76 7.49
N GLU A 241 -3.34 -30.07 7.25
CA GLU A 241 -2.72 -30.67 6.07
C GLU A 241 -3.34 -30.13 4.77
N ALA A 242 -2.56 -30.16 3.69
CA ALA A 242 -3.01 -29.74 2.38
C ALA A 242 -3.78 -30.87 1.69
N GLU A 243 -5.05 -30.62 1.36
CA GLU A 243 -5.88 -31.58 0.60
C GLU A 243 -5.55 -31.55 -0.90
N ALA A 244 -4.97 -30.44 -1.38
CA ALA A 244 -4.47 -30.35 -2.74
C ALA A 244 -3.13 -29.63 -2.76
N HIS A 245 -2.15 -30.24 -3.42
CA HIS A 245 -0.83 -29.68 -3.63
C HIS A 245 -0.41 -29.91 -5.08
N VAL A 246 0.01 -28.86 -5.76
CA VAL A 246 0.57 -28.92 -7.11
C VAL A 246 1.84 -28.09 -7.12
N ARG A 247 2.89 -28.62 -7.75
CA ARG A 247 4.11 -27.89 -8.09
C ARG A 247 4.46 -28.21 -9.53
N GLU A 248 4.57 -27.18 -10.35
CA GLU A 248 4.74 -27.30 -11.80
C GLU A 248 5.64 -26.17 -12.32
N ASN A 249 6.10 -26.32 -13.56
CA ASN A 249 6.99 -25.38 -14.22
C ASN A 249 6.54 -25.12 -15.68
N ARG A 250 5.23 -25.05 -15.90
CA ARG A 250 4.65 -24.74 -17.22
C ARG A 250 4.94 -23.28 -17.61
N PRO A 251 4.90 -22.93 -18.90
CA PRO A 251 4.99 -21.54 -19.35
C PRO A 251 4.08 -20.60 -18.57
N VAL A 252 4.52 -19.35 -18.41
CA VAL A 252 3.91 -18.36 -17.52
C VAL A 252 2.42 -18.19 -17.81
N LEU A 253 2.02 -18.13 -19.08
CA LEU A 253 0.61 -17.99 -19.47
C LEU A 253 -0.23 -19.18 -18.99
N ALA A 254 0.25 -20.39 -19.24
CA ALA A 254 -0.37 -21.63 -18.76
C ALA A 254 -0.37 -21.74 -17.23
N GLY A 255 0.70 -21.28 -16.57
CA GLY A 255 0.81 -21.26 -15.12
C GLY A 255 -0.19 -20.30 -14.46
N ILE A 256 -0.35 -19.10 -15.02
CA ILE A 256 -1.35 -18.12 -14.58
C ILE A 256 -2.76 -18.71 -14.66
N GLU A 257 -3.14 -19.24 -15.84
CA GLU A 257 -4.45 -19.87 -16.02
C GLU A 257 -4.65 -21.02 -15.04
N ARG A 258 -3.65 -21.90 -14.91
CA ARG A 258 -3.69 -23.04 -13.99
C ARG A 258 -3.97 -22.61 -12.55
N LEU A 259 -3.27 -21.60 -12.05
CA LEU A 259 -3.46 -21.12 -10.68
C LEU A 259 -4.84 -20.45 -10.49
N ILE A 260 -5.31 -19.66 -11.47
CA ILE A 260 -6.63 -19.05 -11.45
C ILE A 260 -7.71 -20.14 -11.40
N ASP A 261 -7.62 -21.15 -12.26
CA ASP A 261 -8.59 -22.26 -12.31
C ASP A 261 -8.61 -23.05 -11.01
N MET A 262 -7.45 -23.26 -10.37
CA MET A 262 -7.37 -23.97 -9.10
C MET A 262 -8.02 -23.21 -7.94
N VAL A 263 -7.91 -21.87 -7.93
CA VAL A 263 -8.63 -21.01 -6.98
C VAL A 263 -10.13 -21.03 -7.29
N ALA A 264 -10.51 -20.82 -8.55
CA ALA A 264 -11.90 -20.79 -9.00
C ALA A 264 -12.64 -22.11 -8.70
N ALA A 265 -11.99 -23.25 -8.87
CA ALA A 265 -12.56 -24.57 -8.59
C ALA A 265 -12.97 -24.78 -7.12
N ARG A 266 -12.48 -23.95 -6.20
CA ARG A 266 -12.80 -24.00 -4.76
C ARG A 266 -13.44 -22.72 -4.27
N GLN A 267 -13.77 -21.81 -5.18
CA GLN A 267 -14.37 -20.53 -4.86
C GLN A 267 -15.83 -20.73 -4.48
N ARG A 268 -16.24 -20.10 -3.37
CA ARG A 268 -17.66 -20.03 -3.00
C ARG A 268 -18.23 -18.72 -3.48
N THR A 269 -19.46 -18.78 -3.98
CA THR A 269 -20.21 -17.62 -4.44
C THR A 269 -21.54 -17.53 -3.70
N ARG A 270 -21.92 -16.32 -3.30
CA ARG A 270 -23.17 -16.03 -2.61
C ARG A 270 -23.92 -14.92 -3.34
N PRO A 271 -25.21 -15.10 -3.62
CA PRO A 271 -26.01 -14.01 -4.15
C PRO A 271 -26.31 -12.94 -3.10
N LEU A 272 -26.25 -11.67 -3.52
CA LEU A 272 -26.66 -10.50 -2.77
C LEU A 272 -27.65 -9.68 -3.60
N GLY A 273 -28.89 -9.57 -3.13
CA GLY A 273 -29.87 -8.66 -3.74
C GLY A 273 -29.50 -7.20 -3.49
N VAL A 274 -29.51 -6.39 -4.55
CA VAL A 274 -29.39 -4.91 -4.48
C VAL A 274 -30.71 -4.25 -4.92
N ARG A 275 -30.83 -2.92 -4.72
CA ARG A 275 -32.04 -2.21 -5.16
C ARG A 275 -32.16 -2.29 -6.69
N GLY A 276 -33.39 -2.24 -7.20
CA GLY A 276 -33.65 -2.37 -8.64
C GLY A 276 -33.72 -3.82 -9.14
N GLY A 277 -33.71 -4.82 -8.24
CA GLY A 277 -33.90 -6.24 -8.60
C GLY A 277 -32.65 -6.91 -9.17
N VAL A 278 -31.51 -6.21 -9.22
CA VAL A 278 -30.22 -6.79 -9.63
C VAL A 278 -29.65 -7.67 -8.51
N GLN A 279 -28.99 -8.76 -8.88
CA GLN A 279 -28.35 -9.68 -7.95
C GLN A 279 -26.84 -9.69 -8.21
N LEU A 280 -26.07 -9.30 -7.19
CA LEU A 280 -24.62 -9.38 -7.23
C LEU A 280 -24.17 -10.77 -6.79
N GLN A 281 -23.22 -11.35 -7.50
CA GLN A 281 -22.54 -12.57 -7.06
C GLN A 281 -21.31 -12.16 -6.25
N LEU A 282 -21.37 -12.34 -4.94
CA LEU A 282 -20.22 -12.09 -4.07
C LEU A 282 -19.37 -13.35 -3.98
N GLU A 283 -18.09 -13.18 -4.30
CA GLU A 283 -17.08 -14.23 -4.31
C GLU A 283 -16.29 -14.19 -2.99
N ASP A 284 -15.87 -15.34 -2.46
CA ASP A 284 -14.96 -15.37 -1.30
C ASP A 284 -13.63 -14.66 -1.60
N TYR A 285 -13.13 -14.80 -2.83
CA TYR A 285 -12.02 -14.03 -3.39
C TYR A 285 -12.45 -13.49 -4.76
N PRO A 286 -12.54 -12.16 -4.95
CA PRO A 286 -12.92 -11.60 -6.25
C PRO A 286 -11.95 -12.05 -7.36
N SER A 287 -12.46 -12.73 -8.38
CA SER A 287 -11.73 -13.36 -9.47
C SER A 287 -10.83 -12.39 -10.22
N ARG A 288 -11.26 -11.13 -10.36
CA ARG A 288 -10.44 -10.04 -10.90
C ARG A 288 -9.24 -9.69 -10.01
N ALA A 289 -9.42 -9.67 -8.69
CA ALA A 289 -8.33 -9.44 -7.74
C ALA A 289 -7.36 -10.63 -7.70
N VAL A 290 -7.88 -11.86 -7.73
CA VAL A 290 -7.09 -13.09 -7.79
C VAL A 290 -6.22 -13.14 -9.05
N ARG A 291 -6.83 -12.91 -10.22
CA ARG A 291 -6.12 -12.85 -11.51
C ARG A 291 -4.98 -11.84 -11.44
N GLU A 292 -5.28 -10.63 -10.97
CA GLU A 292 -4.31 -9.54 -10.92
C GLU A 292 -3.13 -9.85 -9.99
N LEU A 293 -3.38 -10.42 -8.81
CA LEU A 293 -2.31 -10.83 -7.90
C LEU A 293 -1.45 -11.96 -8.48
N ILE A 294 -2.06 -12.95 -9.13
CA ILE A 294 -1.34 -14.06 -9.75
C ILE A 294 -0.46 -13.54 -10.90
N VAL A 295 -1.01 -12.72 -11.78
CA VAL A 295 -0.26 -12.12 -12.90
C VAL A 295 0.91 -11.29 -12.37
N ASN A 296 0.68 -10.43 -11.37
CA ASN A 296 1.73 -9.62 -10.77
C ASN A 296 2.82 -10.48 -10.12
N ALA A 297 2.46 -11.60 -9.48
CA ALA A 297 3.43 -12.51 -8.88
C ALA A 297 4.34 -13.18 -9.92
N PHE A 298 3.86 -13.46 -11.14
CA PHE A 298 4.72 -13.98 -12.21
C PHE A 298 5.58 -12.90 -12.86
N VAL A 299 4.97 -11.76 -13.20
CA VAL A 299 5.63 -10.73 -14.01
C VAL A 299 6.66 -9.94 -13.19
N HIS A 300 6.37 -9.69 -11.91
CA HIS A 300 7.30 -9.01 -11.01
C HIS A 300 8.23 -9.96 -10.25
N ARG A 301 8.16 -11.27 -10.52
CA ARG A 301 9.07 -12.27 -9.94
C ARG A 301 10.53 -11.87 -10.17
N ASP A 302 11.34 -12.01 -9.12
CA ASP A 302 12.79 -12.03 -9.29
C ASP A 302 13.22 -13.41 -9.79
N PHE A 303 13.67 -13.49 -11.04
CA PHE A 303 14.10 -14.74 -11.65
C PHE A 303 15.53 -15.15 -11.30
N GLU A 304 16.29 -14.29 -10.61
CA GLU A 304 17.62 -14.61 -10.10
C GLU A 304 17.56 -15.25 -8.70
N VAL A 305 16.41 -15.18 -8.03
CA VAL A 305 16.17 -15.78 -6.71
C VAL A 305 15.53 -17.16 -6.86
N VAL A 306 16.08 -18.15 -6.15
CA VAL A 306 15.52 -19.49 -6.07
C VAL A 306 14.20 -19.46 -5.31
N GLY A 307 13.16 -20.05 -5.89
CA GLY A 307 11.87 -20.24 -5.23
C GLY A 307 10.70 -20.23 -6.19
N SER A 308 9.55 -20.71 -5.74
CA SER A 308 8.33 -20.74 -6.53
C SER A 308 7.41 -19.56 -6.24
N VAL A 309 6.61 -19.17 -7.24
CA VAL A 309 5.37 -18.43 -6.98
C VAL A 309 4.43 -19.36 -6.25
N ASP A 310 4.07 -19.06 -4.99
CA ASP A 310 3.22 -19.93 -4.18
C ASP A 310 1.86 -19.30 -3.94
N VAL A 311 0.80 -20.05 -4.21
CA VAL A 311 -0.59 -19.70 -3.89
C VAL A 311 -1.06 -20.62 -2.77
N LEU A 312 -1.17 -20.07 -1.56
CA LEU A 312 -1.77 -20.74 -0.42
C LEU A 312 -3.23 -20.29 -0.31
N HIS A 313 -4.14 -21.24 -0.48
CA HIS A 313 -5.58 -21.03 -0.49
C HIS A 313 -6.23 -21.70 0.72
N THR A 314 -6.89 -20.90 1.55
CA THR A 314 -7.74 -21.37 2.65
C THR A 314 -9.11 -20.70 2.56
N PRO A 315 -10.13 -21.10 3.34
CA PRO A 315 -11.41 -20.37 3.37
C PRO A 315 -11.32 -18.92 3.89
N ASN A 316 -10.28 -18.61 4.69
CA ASN A 316 -10.16 -17.33 5.40
C ASN A 316 -9.06 -16.42 4.84
N GLU A 317 -8.10 -16.97 4.11
CA GLU A 317 -6.99 -16.23 3.50
C GLU A 317 -6.58 -16.88 2.17
N LEU A 318 -6.39 -16.04 1.14
CA LEU A 318 -5.64 -16.38 -0.06
C LEU A 318 -4.32 -15.60 -0.05
N LYS A 319 -3.21 -16.31 0.12
CA LYS A 319 -1.86 -15.74 0.15
C LYS A 319 -1.13 -16.08 -1.14
N VAL A 320 -0.81 -15.06 -1.93
CA VAL A 320 0.03 -15.17 -3.13
C VAL A 320 1.42 -14.68 -2.77
N SER A 321 2.44 -15.50 -3.03
CA SER A 321 3.81 -15.19 -2.65
C SER A 321 4.74 -15.28 -3.85
N SER A 322 5.54 -14.25 -4.08
CA SER A 322 6.47 -14.16 -5.20
C SER A 322 7.91 -14.08 -4.71
N PRO A 323 8.86 -14.84 -5.31
CA PRO A 323 10.29 -14.68 -5.06
C PRO A 323 10.81 -13.27 -5.37
N GLY A 324 11.76 -12.82 -4.56
CA GLY A 324 12.32 -11.46 -4.57
C GLY A 324 11.51 -10.47 -3.75
N GLY A 325 12.15 -9.37 -3.34
CA GLY A 325 11.51 -8.24 -2.66
C GLY A 325 10.83 -7.27 -3.63
N LEU A 326 10.18 -6.24 -3.08
CA LEU A 326 9.68 -5.12 -3.88
C LEU A 326 10.85 -4.40 -4.56
N VAL A 327 10.59 -3.84 -5.74
CA VAL A 327 11.64 -3.11 -6.49
C VAL A 327 12.08 -1.88 -5.72
N PHE A 328 13.34 -1.48 -5.92
CA PHE A 328 13.93 -0.35 -5.22
C PHE A 328 13.05 0.91 -5.26
N GLY A 329 12.73 1.45 -4.08
CA GLY A 329 11.87 2.62 -3.90
C GLY A 329 10.39 2.31 -3.69
N VAL A 330 9.96 1.05 -3.84
CA VAL A 330 8.60 0.59 -3.56
C VAL A 330 8.57 -0.08 -2.19
N THR A 331 7.59 0.27 -1.36
CA THR A 331 7.33 -0.32 -0.04
C THR A 331 5.83 -0.65 0.08
N PRO A 332 5.43 -1.51 1.04
CA PRO A 332 4.01 -1.77 1.29
C PRO A 332 3.17 -0.51 1.56
N GLU A 333 3.80 0.54 2.08
CA GLU A 333 3.19 1.83 2.42
C GLU A 333 3.11 2.81 1.25
N ASN A 334 3.75 2.51 0.10
CA ASN A 334 3.68 3.36 -1.09
C ASN A 334 3.26 2.64 -2.37
N ILE A 335 3.04 1.33 -2.35
CA ILE A 335 2.69 0.49 -3.50
C ILE A 335 1.43 0.94 -4.27
N LEU A 336 0.51 1.67 -3.63
CA LEU A 336 -0.70 2.24 -4.26
C LEU A 336 -0.43 3.53 -5.04
N SER A 337 0.58 4.30 -4.64
CA SER A 337 0.86 5.61 -5.22
C SER A 337 2.13 5.63 -6.05
N HIS A 338 2.98 4.63 -5.87
CA HIS A 338 4.20 4.49 -6.63
C HIS A 338 3.87 4.05 -8.06
N PRO A 339 4.42 4.71 -9.10
CA PRO A 339 4.25 4.25 -10.47
C PRO A 339 4.79 2.83 -10.63
N SER A 340 4.12 2.00 -11.43
CA SER A 340 4.60 0.66 -11.72
C SER A 340 5.93 0.73 -12.48
N THR A 341 6.97 0.15 -11.88
CA THR A 341 8.30 0.01 -12.47
C THR A 341 8.63 -1.48 -12.56
N PRO A 342 8.48 -2.12 -13.73
CA PRO A 342 8.65 -3.57 -13.84
C PRO A 342 10.14 -3.96 -13.77
N ARG A 343 10.42 -5.07 -13.08
CA ARG A 343 11.76 -5.70 -13.04
C ARG A 343 12.08 -6.43 -14.35
N ASN A 344 11.05 -6.99 -14.99
CA ASN A 344 11.13 -7.77 -16.23
C ASN A 344 10.36 -7.02 -17.33
N GLN A 345 11.00 -6.04 -17.97
CA GLN A 345 10.34 -5.11 -18.88
C GLN A 345 9.73 -5.83 -20.09
N LEU A 346 10.51 -6.66 -20.79
CA LEU A 346 10.05 -7.41 -21.96
C LEU A 346 8.91 -8.40 -21.61
N LEU A 347 9.03 -9.09 -20.47
CA LEU A 347 7.96 -9.98 -20.00
C LEU A 347 6.68 -9.20 -19.72
N MET A 348 6.76 -8.06 -19.01
CA MET A 348 5.62 -7.20 -18.73
C MET A 348 4.98 -6.65 -20.01
N GLU A 349 5.79 -6.14 -20.95
CA GLU A 349 5.33 -5.64 -22.25
C GLU A 349 4.58 -6.72 -23.03
N SER A 350 5.11 -7.94 -23.06
CA SER A 350 4.50 -9.09 -23.72
C SER A 350 3.16 -9.45 -23.08
N VAL A 351 3.12 -9.67 -21.77
CA VAL A 351 1.89 -10.05 -21.04
C VAL A 351 0.82 -8.95 -21.14
N ALA A 352 1.22 -7.69 -21.12
CA ALA A 352 0.29 -6.57 -21.24
C ALA A 352 -0.20 -6.33 -22.68
N LEU A 353 0.63 -6.62 -23.70
CA LEU A 353 0.22 -6.63 -25.10
C LEU A 353 -0.83 -7.72 -25.37
N LEU A 354 -0.68 -8.88 -24.72
CA LEU A 354 -1.63 -10.00 -24.79
C LEU A 354 -2.91 -9.79 -23.96
N ARG A 355 -3.04 -8.65 -23.25
CA ARG A 355 -4.15 -8.34 -22.33
C ARG A 355 -4.36 -9.39 -21.23
N VAL A 356 -3.31 -10.13 -20.88
CA VAL A 356 -3.29 -11.02 -19.72
C VAL A 356 -3.07 -10.20 -18.44
N ALA A 357 -2.28 -9.13 -18.56
CA ALA A 357 -2.22 -7.99 -17.64
C ALA A 357 -2.80 -6.74 -18.32
N GLU A 358 -3.30 -5.78 -17.55
CA GLU A 358 -3.57 -4.45 -18.10
C GLU A 358 -2.33 -3.55 -18.11
N ARG A 359 -2.19 -2.69 -19.12
CA ARG A 359 -0.98 -1.88 -19.41
C ARG A 359 -0.71 -0.72 -18.44
N THR A 360 -1.29 -0.70 -17.24
CA THR A 360 -1.19 0.46 -16.35
C THR A 360 -1.05 0.04 -14.91
N GLY A 361 -0.28 0.80 -14.11
CA GLY A 361 -0.11 0.64 -12.65
C GLY A 361 -1.38 0.74 -11.80
N GLN A 362 -2.55 0.49 -12.40
CA GLN A 362 -3.86 0.31 -11.78
C GLN A 362 -4.12 -1.14 -11.36
N GLY A 363 -3.17 -2.05 -11.58
CA GLY A 363 -3.30 -3.45 -11.20
C GLY A 363 -3.58 -3.61 -9.71
N ILE A 364 -2.70 -3.07 -8.86
CA ILE A 364 -2.91 -3.08 -7.41
C ILE A 364 -4.17 -2.30 -7.02
N ASP A 365 -4.46 -1.15 -7.64
CA ASP A 365 -5.71 -0.41 -7.41
C ASP A 365 -6.96 -1.27 -7.64
N ARG A 366 -6.93 -2.15 -8.63
CA ARG A 366 -8.02 -3.09 -8.93
C ARG A 366 -8.19 -4.12 -7.81
N VAL A 367 -7.10 -4.67 -7.28
CA VAL A 367 -7.16 -5.60 -6.15
C VAL A 367 -7.87 -4.93 -4.97
N TYR A 368 -7.48 -3.70 -4.62
CA TYR A 368 -8.13 -2.92 -3.56
C TYR A 368 -9.60 -2.65 -3.88
N ARG A 369 -9.88 -2.17 -5.09
CA ARG A 369 -11.23 -1.81 -5.52
C ARG A 369 -12.18 -3.00 -5.46
N GLU A 370 -11.79 -4.14 -6.03
CA GLU A 370 -12.63 -5.34 -6.06
C GLU A 370 -12.89 -5.88 -4.66
N MET A 371 -11.86 -5.89 -3.78
CA MET A 371 -12.03 -6.27 -2.38
C MET A 371 -13.03 -5.35 -1.64
N LEU A 372 -12.86 -4.04 -1.78
CA LEU A 372 -13.72 -3.06 -1.12
C LEU A 372 -15.16 -3.11 -1.67
N ARG A 373 -15.35 -3.21 -2.99
CA ARG A 373 -16.68 -3.33 -3.62
C ARG A 373 -17.43 -4.58 -3.16
N SER A 374 -16.72 -5.68 -2.89
CA SER A 374 -17.31 -6.89 -2.29
C SER A 374 -17.56 -6.79 -0.78
N GLY A 375 -17.36 -5.62 -0.15
CA GLY A 375 -17.55 -5.42 1.28
C GLY A 375 -16.45 -6.02 2.16
N LYS A 376 -15.33 -6.42 1.57
CA LYS A 376 -14.19 -7.02 2.28
C LYS A 376 -13.20 -5.95 2.72
N VAL A 377 -12.23 -6.38 3.50
CA VAL A 377 -11.08 -5.54 3.88
C VAL A 377 -10.11 -5.44 2.70
N PRO A 378 -9.34 -4.32 2.58
CA PRO A 378 -8.33 -4.21 1.54
C PRO A 378 -7.26 -5.32 1.65
N PRO A 379 -6.57 -5.65 0.55
CA PRO A 379 -5.44 -6.58 0.59
C PRO A 379 -4.32 -6.05 1.51
N THR A 380 -3.48 -6.96 2.01
CA THR A 380 -2.24 -6.60 2.71
C THR A 380 -1.02 -7.09 1.92
N PHE A 381 0.02 -6.27 1.94
CA PHE A 381 1.30 -6.57 1.30
C PHE A 381 2.39 -6.59 2.37
N GLU A 382 3.28 -7.56 2.28
CA GLU A 382 4.40 -7.75 3.19
C GLU A 382 5.64 -8.05 2.34
N ASP A 383 6.72 -7.31 2.57
CA ASP A 383 8.02 -7.53 1.92
C ASP A 383 9.02 -8.04 2.95
N VAL A 384 9.49 -9.27 2.77
CA VAL A 384 10.51 -9.91 3.61
C VAL A 384 11.87 -9.93 2.92
N THR A 385 12.13 -8.97 2.02
CA THR A 385 13.36 -8.74 1.22
C THR A 385 13.63 -9.82 0.15
N THR A 386 13.47 -11.09 0.52
CA THR A 386 13.67 -12.25 -0.36
C THR A 386 12.37 -12.71 -1.01
N ARG A 387 11.23 -12.18 -0.55
CA ARG A 387 9.90 -12.59 -0.98
C ARG A 387 8.89 -11.49 -0.70
N VAL A 388 7.91 -11.35 -1.59
CA VAL A 388 6.73 -10.50 -1.36
C VAL A 388 5.52 -11.39 -1.15
N HIS A 389 4.71 -11.05 -0.15
CA HIS A 389 3.44 -11.69 0.14
C HIS A 389 2.30 -10.70 -0.08
N ALA A 390 1.32 -11.09 -0.90
CA ALA A 390 0.04 -10.42 -1.02
C ALA A 390 -1.04 -11.33 -0.42
N ARG A 391 -1.85 -10.78 0.49
CA ARG A 391 -2.89 -11.54 1.20
C ARG A 391 -4.26 -10.92 0.94
N LEU A 392 -5.22 -11.76 0.56
CA LEU A 392 -6.63 -11.42 0.47
C LEU A 392 -7.36 -12.10 1.63
N ALA A 393 -8.09 -11.31 2.41
CA ALA A 393 -8.98 -11.85 3.43
C ALA A 393 -10.20 -12.52 2.76
N GLY A 394 -10.42 -13.78 3.11
CA GLY A 394 -11.58 -14.56 2.71
C GLY A 394 -12.83 -14.23 3.53
N GLY A 395 -13.79 -15.16 3.50
CA GLY A 395 -15.02 -15.07 4.29
C GLY A 395 -16.07 -14.07 3.78
N VAL A 396 -17.18 -13.97 4.53
CA VAL A 396 -18.35 -13.20 4.14
C VAL A 396 -18.07 -11.71 4.40
N GLY A 397 -17.97 -10.92 3.32
CA GLY A 397 -17.83 -9.46 3.42
C GLY A 397 -19.05 -8.78 4.05
N HIS A 398 -19.02 -7.46 4.20
CA HIS A 398 -20.17 -6.71 4.70
C HIS A 398 -21.18 -6.46 3.59
N ASP A 399 -22.24 -7.27 3.54
CA ASP A 399 -23.34 -7.13 2.57
C ASP A 399 -23.90 -5.70 2.47
N ALA A 400 -24.15 -5.05 3.61
CA ALA A 400 -24.69 -3.69 3.65
C ALA A 400 -23.74 -2.69 2.98
N PHE A 401 -22.43 -2.88 3.14
CA PHE A 401 -21.42 -2.05 2.48
C PHE A 401 -21.37 -2.35 0.97
N ALA A 402 -21.38 -3.63 0.58
CA ALA A 402 -21.37 -4.01 -0.83
C ALA A 402 -22.61 -3.48 -1.59
N ARG A 403 -23.80 -3.51 -0.96
CA ARG A 403 -25.02 -2.90 -1.53
C ARG A 403 -24.87 -1.39 -1.67
N PHE A 404 -24.40 -0.71 -0.63
CA PHE A 404 -24.18 0.73 -0.62
C PHE A 404 -23.25 1.16 -1.76
N VAL A 405 -22.09 0.51 -1.90
CA VAL A 405 -21.12 0.81 -2.96
C VAL A 405 -21.71 0.58 -4.35
N SER A 406 -22.54 -0.45 -4.52
CA SER A 406 -23.09 -0.83 -5.82
C SER A 406 -24.32 -0.02 -6.24
N THR A 407 -25.01 0.62 -5.29
CA THR A 407 -26.33 1.23 -5.54
C THR A 407 -26.36 2.72 -5.20
N ASP A 408 -25.79 3.10 -4.07
CA ASP A 408 -26.00 4.42 -3.45
C ASP A 408 -24.80 5.35 -3.65
N LEU A 409 -23.60 4.81 -3.84
CA LEU A 409 -22.37 5.59 -4.00
C LEU A 409 -22.21 6.18 -5.43
N GLY A 410 -22.95 5.67 -6.41
CA GLY A 410 -22.84 6.04 -7.83
C GLY A 410 -21.58 5.48 -8.51
N ASP A 411 -21.57 5.37 -9.84
CA ASP A 411 -20.51 4.66 -10.57
C ASP A 411 -19.13 5.32 -10.42
N VAL A 412 -19.07 6.65 -10.50
CA VAL A 412 -17.81 7.40 -10.42
C VAL A 412 -17.17 7.22 -9.04
N ALA A 413 -17.89 7.56 -7.96
CA ALA A 413 -17.36 7.45 -6.61
C ALA A 413 -17.24 5.98 -6.14
N GLY A 414 -18.05 5.07 -6.65
CA GLY A 414 -17.93 3.62 -6.42
C GLY A 414 -16.74 2.97 -7.13
N SER A 415 -16.07 3.69 -8.03
CA SER A 415 -14.84 3.26 -8.70
C SER A 415 -13.57 3.96 -8.18
N ASP A 416 -13.72 5.06 -7.44
CA ASP A 416 -12.61 5.81 -6.84
C ASP A 416 -12.10 5.11 -5.57
N ILE A 417 -10.85 4.66 -5.61
CA ILE A 417 -10.21 3.93 -4.51
C ILE A 417 -10.09 4.78 -3.25
N ASP A 418 -9.84 6.08 -3.39
CA ASP A 418 -9.69 7.00 -2.25
C ASP A 418 -11.01 7.08 -1.49
N VAL A 419 -12.13 7.16 -2.22
CA VAL A 419 -13.48 7.18 -1.65
C VAL A 419 -13.80 5.86 -0.96
N LEU A 420 -13.52 4.73 -1.62
CA LEU A 420 -13.78 3.40 -1.04
C LEU A 420 -12.98 3.17 0.26
N LEU A 421 -11.71 3.58 0.29
CA LEU A 421 -10.87 3.50 1.49
C LEU A 421 -11.36 4.44 2.60
N ALA A 422 -11.71 5.68 2.26
CA ALA A 422 -12.25 6.65 3.21
C ALA A 422 -13.55 6.16 3.85
N ILE A 423 -14.50 5.64 3.07
CA ILE A 423 -15.79 5.12 3.60
C ILE A 423 -15.56 3.82 4.37
N SER A 424 -14.65 2.94 3.91
CA SER A 424 -14.27 1.73 4.66
C SER A 424 -13.66 2.06 6.02
N HIS A 425 -12.90 3.16 6.14
CA HIS A 425 -12.42 3.69 7.40
C HIS A 425 -13.56 4.28 8.25
N LEU A 426 -14.36 5.18 7.66
CA LEU A 426 -15.51 5.84 8.30
C LEU A 426 -16.67 4.91 8.66
N ARG A 427 -16.58 3.62 8.30
CA ARG A 427 -17.46 2.54 8.76
C ARG A 427 -17.06 2.03 10.15
N ARG A 428 -15.77 2.03 10.44
CA ARG A 428 -15.16 1.51 11.67
C ARG A 428 -14.83 2.61 12.67
N HIS A 429 -14.54 3.82 12.17
CA HIS A 429 -14.21 4.99 12.96
C HIS A 429 -15.20 6.13 12.68
N ARG A 430 -15.51 6.92 13.71
CA ARG A 430 -16.54 7.98 13.62
C ARG A 430 -16.11 9.17 12.77
N SER A 431 -14.81 9.42 12.67
CA SER A 431 -14.27 10.56 11.94
C SER A 431 -12.97 10.20 11.23
N LEU A 432 -12.65 10.96 10.20
CA LEU A 432 -11.46 10.82 9.37
C LEU A 432 -10.90 12.21 9.05
N ASP A 433 -9.58 12.38 9.10
CA ASP A 433 -8.89 13.60 8.66
C ASP A 433 -7.91 13.28 7.51
N ALA A 434 -7.30 14.32 6.94
CA ALA A 434 -6.37 14.16 5.82
C ALA A 434 -5.13 13.32 6.17
N PRO A 435 -4.44 13.52 7.32
CA PRO A 435 -3.30 12.67 7.69
C PRO A 435 -3.65 11.18 7.81
N VAL A 436 -4.80 10.84 8.40
CA VAL A 436 -5.23 9.44 8.53
C VAL A 436 -5.60 8.85 7.18
N LEU A 437 -6.29 9.61 6.31
CA LEU A 437 -6.60 9.13 4.96
C LEU A 437 -5.32 8.98 4.12
N ALA A 438 -4.39 9.92 4.21
CA ALA A 438 -3.11 9.94 3.49
C ALA A 438 -2.33 8.63 3.67
N ALA A 439 -2.24 8.13 4.91
CA ALA A 439 -1.62 6.84 5.20
C ALA A 439 -2.36 5.65 4.55
N SER A 440 -3.69 5.73 4.43
CA SER A 440 -4.51 4.65 3.87
C SER A 440 -4.47 4.61 2.34
N ILE A 441 -4.51 5.77 1.68
CA ILE A 441 -4.45 5.91 0.21
C ILE A 441 -3.01 6.02 -0.29
N GLN A 442 -2.04 6.10 0.63
CA GLN A 442 -0.60 6.17 0.37
C GLN A 442 -0.18 7.42 -0.42
N ARG A 443 -0.85 8.55 -0.22
CA ARG A 443 -0.59 9.81 -0.95
C ARG A 443 -0.20 10.93 0.02
N PRO A 444 0.40 12.03 -0.46
CA PRO A 444 0.63 13.23 0.35
C PRO A 444 -0.66 13.74 1.00
N VAL A 445 -0.54 14.40 2.15
CA VAL A 445 -1.66 14.91 2.94
C VAL A 445 -2.54 15.86 2.14
N GLU A 446 -1.95 16.66 1.28
CA GLU A 446 -2.63 17.60 0.38
C GLU A 446 -3.52 16.86 -0.61
N GLY A 447 -3.03 15.73 -1.16
CA GLY A 447 -3.79 14.86 -2.05
C GLY A 447 -4.96 14.19 -1.33
N ALA A 448 -4.75 13.74 -0.09
CA ALA A 448 -5.83 13.20 0.74
C ALA A 448 -6.90 14.24 1.08
N GLN A 449 -6.50 15.47 1.40
CA GLN A 449 -7.41 16.59 1.64
C GLN A 449 -8.22 16.94 0.39
N ALA A 450 -7.61 16.89 -0.81
CA ALA A 450 -8.33 17.08 -2.06
C ALA A 450 -9.40 15.99 -2.26
N SER A 451 -9.10 14.72 -1.97
CA SER A 451 -10.08 13.64 -2.03
C SER A 451 -11.21 13.80 -1.01
N LEU A 452 -10.91 14.20 0.24
CA LEU A 452 -11.94 14.52 1.24
C LEU A 452 -12.82 15.70 0.82
N THR A 453 -12.24 16.72 0.17
CA THR A 453 -12.99 17.88 -0.34
C THR A 453 -13.96 17.45 -1.43
N ARG A 454 -13.51 16.63 -2.40
CA ARG A 454 -14.39 16.04 -3.43
C ARG A 454 -15.53 15.21 -2.82
N MET A 455 -15.26 14.44 -1.78
CA MET A 455 -16.29 13.66 -1.07
C MET A 455 -17.29 14.55 -0.33
N PHE A 456 -16.83 15.67 0.24
CA PHE A 456 -17.71 16.66 0.87
C PHE A 456 -18.61 17.36 -0.16
N GLU A 457 -18.05 17.80 -1.29
CA GLU A 457 -18.81 18.39 -2.39
C GLU A 457 -19.82 17.39 -2.99
N GLY A 458 -19.47 16.11 -3.02
CA GLY A 458 -20.36 15.00 -3.39
C GLY A 458 -21.41 14.63 -2.32
N GLY A 459 -21.43 15.31 -1.17
CA GLY A 459 -22.43 15.09 -0.10
C GLY A 459 -22.27 13.79 0.69
N LEU A 460 -21.12 13.10 0.58
CA LEU A 460 -20.86 11.83 1.26
C LEU A 460 -20.43 12.03 2.71
N ILE A 461 -19.69 13.09 2.97
CA ILE A 461 -19.13 13.44 4.27
C ILE A 461 -19.32 14.92 4.58
N GLU A 462 -19.21 15.32 5.84
CA GLU A 462 -19.27 16.71 6.28
C GLU A 462 -18.19 17.00 7.35
N PRO A 463 -17.60 18.20 7.38
CA PRO A 463 -16.62 18.56 8.40
C PRO A 463 -17.30 18.77 9.76
N THR A 464 -16.66 18.35 10.85
CA THR A 464 -17.19 18.61 12.19
C THR A 464 -17.09 20.10 12.54
N LYS A 465 -18.15 20.65 13.15
CA LYS A 465 -18.22 22.07 13.52
C LYS A 465 -16.99 22.57 14.31
N ARG A 466 -16.41 21.70 15.16
CA ARG A 466 -15.26 22.03 16.02
C ARG A 466 -13.95 22.16 15.24
N THR A 467 -13.80 21.45 14.12
CA THR A 467 -12.55 21.41 13.35
C THR A 467 -12.66 22.04 11.97
N ALA A 468 -13.85 22.49 11.56
CA ALA A 468 -14.12 23.05 10.23
C ALA A 468 -13.21 24.22 9.80
N ARG A 469 -12.61 24.94 10.76
CA ARG A 469 -11.67 26.06 10.49
C ARG A 469 -10.19 25.64 10.51
N ARG A 470 -9.88 24.37 10.78
CA ARG A 470 -8.50 23.86 10.78
C ARG A 470 -8.05 23.61 9.33
N PRO A 471 -6.73 23.62 9.05
CA PRO A 471 -6.20 23.27 7.74
C PRO A 471 -6.64 21.88 7.26
N TYR A 472 -6.66 20.92 8.18
CA TYR A 472 -7.14 19.56 7.95
C TYR A 472 -8.31 19.28 8.91
N PRO A 473 -9.56 19.55 8.51
CA PRO A 473 -10.71 19.30 9.36
C PRO A 473 -10.98 17.79 9.49
N ASN A 474 -11.68 17.44 10.56
CA ASN A 474 -12.18 16.07 10.73
C ASN A 474 -13.51 15.98 10.02
N TYR A 475 -13.67 14.98 9.18
CA TYR A 475 -14.90 14.66 8.46
C TYR A 475 -15.64 13.51 9.11
N VAL A 476 -16.96 13.53 9.01
CA VAL A 476 -17.88 12.46 9.43
C VAL A 476 -18.82 12.14 8.28
N LEU A 477 -19.45 10.96 8.29
CA LEU A 477 -20.48 10.63 7.31
C LEU A 477 -21.67 11.59 7.43
N THR A 478 -22.22 12.04 6.31
CA THR A 478 -23.49 12.80 6.32
C THR A 478 -24.63 11.91 6.82
N PRO A 479 -25.72 12.48 7.39
CA PRO A 479 -26.86 11.69 7.85
C PRO A 479 -27.46 10.78 6.76
N THR A 480 -27.47 11.24 5.51
CA THR A 480 -27.93 10.48 4.34
C THR A 480 -27.03 9.27 4.06
N THR A 481 -25.71 9.48 4.04
CA THR A 481 -24.73 8.41 3.81
C THR A 481 -24.70 7.41 4.96
N LEU A 482 -24.82 7.90 6.20
CA LEU A 482 -24.91 7.07 7.38
C LEU A 482 -26.15 6.17 7.35
N ALA A 483 -27.30 6.72 6.96
CA ALA A 483 -28.55 5.96 6.80
C ALA A 483 -28.43 4.91 5.68
N ALA A 484 -27.77 5.24 4.58
CA ALA A 484 -27.55 4.32 3.46
C ALA A 484 -26.60 3.17 3.82
N LEU A 485 -25.54 3.44 4.58
CA LEU A 485 -24.62 2.40 5.08
C LEU A 485 -25.28 1.51 6.14
N GLY A 486 -26.12 2.08 7.00
CA GLY A 486 -26.95 1.36 7.97
C GLY A 486 -26.15 0.36 8.82
N ALA A 487 -26.49 -0.93 8.70
CA ALA A 487 -25.86 -2.02 9.45
C ALA A 487 -24.37 -2.24 9.13
N ALA A 488 -23.83 -1.62 8.07
CA ALA A 488 -22.41 -1.65 7.78
C ALA A 488 -21.61 -0.94 8.87
N VAL A 489 -22.16 0.10 9.50
CA VAL A 489 -21.43 0.97 10.42
C VAL A 489 -21.25 0.30 11.78
N THR A 490 -20.01 -0.01 12.15
CA THR A 490 -19.72 -0.87 13.32
C THR A 490 -19.50 -0.10 14.62
N TYR A 491 -19.10 1.18 14.59
CA TYR A 491 -19.01 2.00 15.81
C TYR A 491 -20.37 2.43 16.36
N HIS A 492 -21.46 2.15 15.63
CA HIS A 492 -22.82 2.25 16.13
C HIS A 492 -23.28 0.98 16.88
N ARG A 493 -22.52 -0.14 16.82
CA ARG A 493 -22.60 -1.17 17.87
C ARG A 493 -21.92 -0.61 19.11
N ARG A 494 -22.70 0.15 19.89
CA ARG A 494 -22.32 0.67 21.21
C ARG A 494 -21.71 -0.49 22.00
N SER A 495 -20.45 -0.34 22.41
CA SER A 495 -19.81 -1.22 23.38
C SER A 495 -20.74 -1.38 24.59
N GLY A 496 -20.96 -2.60 25.06
CA GLY A 496 -21.82 -2.88 26.22
C GLY A 496 -21.49 -1.97 27.41
N THR A 497 -20.19 -1.72 27.64
CA THR A 497 -19.69 -0.86 28.72
C THR A 497 -20.24 0.58 28.71
N ALA A 498 -20.36 1.22 27.54
CA ALA A 498 -20.85 2.60 27.45
C ALA A 498 -22.39 2.73 27.60
N LEU A 499 -23.12 1.66 27.29
CA LEU A 499 -24.56 1.56 27.57
C LEU A 499 -24.76 1.34 29.07
N ASP A 500 -23.99 0.44 29.67
CA ASP A 500 -24.03 0.12 31.09
C ASP A 500 -23.80 1.37 31.93
N ASP A 501 -22.77 2.16 31.63
CA ASP A 501 -22.45 3.38 32.37
C ASP A 501 -23.60 4.40 32.39
N LYS A 502 -24.32 4.54 31.27
CA LYS A 502 -25.48 5.43 31.19
C LYS A 502 -26.66 4.89 31.99
N VAL A 503 -26.89 3.58 31.96
CA VAL A 503 -27.94 2.95 32.78
C VAL A 503 -27.58 3.07 34.27
N VAL A 504 -26.34 2.82 34.64
CA VAL A 504 -25.82 2.96 36.01
C VAL A 504 -25.92 4.41 36.48
N ALA A 505 -25.54 5.38 35.67
CA ALA A 505 -25.69 6.80 36.00
C ALA A 505 -27.17 7.19 36.23
N HIS A 506 -28.06 6.74 35.35
CA HIS A 506 -29.50 6.99 35.49
C HIS A 506 -30.09 6.35 36.76
N VAL A 507 -29.74 5.08 37.04
CA VAL A 507 -30.21 4.37 38.25
C VAL A 507 -29.62 5.01 39.52
N ARG A 508 -28.41 5.58 39.47
CA ARG A 508 -27.85 6.35 40.59
C ARG A 508 -28.62 7.65 40.85
N GLU A 509 -29.07 8.32 39.81
CA GLU A 509 -29.76 9.61 39.93
C GLU A 509 -31.24 9.45 40.32
N TYR A 510 -31.92 8.48 39.71
CA TYR A 510 -33.38 8.30 39.84
C TYR A 510 -33.78 7.07 40.67
N GLY A 511 -32.82 6.23 41.09
CA GLY A 511 -33.04 5.04 41.93
C GLY A 511 -33.56 3.81 41.18
N TYR A 512 -34.05 3.96 39.94
CA TYR A 512 -34.55 2.87 39.13
C TYR A 512 -34.51 3.19 37.64
N VAL A 513 -34.68 2.17 36.80
CA VAL A 513 -34.87 2.28 35.36
C VAL A 513 -36.01 1.36 34.90
N THR A 514 -36.70 1.73 33.83
CA THR A 514 -37.78 0.94 33.21
C THR A 514 -37.49 0.70 31.73
N SER A 515 -38.16 -0.29 31.13
CA SER A 515 -38.02 -0.53 29.68
C SER A 515 -38.38 0.70 28.84
N PRO A 516 -39.49 1.44 29.07
CA PRO A 516 -39.76 2.70 28.38
C PRO A 516 -38.70 3.79 28.59
N THR A 517 -38.06 3.83 29.76
CA THR A 517 -36.95 4.75 30.01
C THR A 517 -35.74 4.41 29.14
N LEU A 518 -35.38 3.12 29.01
CA LEU A 518 -34.28 2.71 28.13
C LEU A 518 -34.58 2.95 26.65
N GLN A 519 -35.82 2.71 26.23
CA GLN A 519 -36.27 3.01 24.87
C GLN A 519 -36.06 4.49 24.53
N ARG A 520 -36.42 5.41 25.44
CA ARG A 520 -36.19 6.86 25.27
C ARG A 520 -34.71 7.26 25.41
N MET A 521 -33.99 6.68 26.36
CA MET A 521 -32.60 7.03 26.65
C MET A 521 -31.65 6.60 25.52
N PHE A 522 -32.00 5.54 24.79
CA PHE A 522 -31.15 4.95 23.78
C PHE A 522 -31.72 4.96 22.37
N ASP A 523 -32.97 5.42 22.19
CA ASP A 523 -33.73 5.39 20.95
C ASP A 523 -33.80 3.97 20.35
N ILE A 524 -34.26 3.02 21.16
CA ILE A 524 -34.34 1.59 20.84
C ILE A 524 -35.76 1.05 21.01
N GLY A 525 -36.11 -0.01 20.28
CA GLY A 525 -37.41 -0.67 20.39
C GLY A 525 -37.59 -1.50 21.67
N VAL A 526 -38.81 -2.01 21.87
CA VAL A 526 -39.21 -2.78 23.07
C VAL A 526 -38.36 -4.03 23.31
N PHE A 527 -38.05 -4.79 22.25
CA PHE A 527 -37.27 -6.03 22.38
C PHE A 527 -35.81 -5.78 22.75
N PRO A 528 -35.05 -4.90 22.05
CA PRO A 528 -33.69 -4.52 22.48
C PRO A 528 -33.61 -3.97 23.91
N ALA A 529 -34.59 -3.15 24.32
CA ALA A 529 -34.63 -2.63 25.69
C ALA A 529 -34.83 -3.73 26.74
N ARG A 530 -35.63 -4.76 26.42
CA ARG A 530 -35.84 -5.92 27.30
C ARG A 530 -34.58 -6.77 27.40
N ASP A 531 -33.88 -6.98 26.29
CA ASP A 531 -32.68 -7.82 26.25
C ASP A 531 -31.53 -7.15 27.03
N LEU A 532 -31.39 -5.82 26.92
CA LEU A 532 -30.45 -5.03 27.75
C LEU A 532 -30.74 -5.13 29.26
N LEU A 533 -32.02 -5.07 29.66
CA LEU A 533 -32.40 -5.26 31.07
C LEU A 533 -32.07 -6.67 31.57
N ARG A 534 -32.29 -7.70 30.74
CA ARG A 534 -31.95 -9.08 31.08
C ARG A 534 -30.46 -9.29 31.20
N GLU A 535 -29.66 -8.69 30.31
CA GLU A 535 -28.20 -8.77 30.37
C GLU A 535 -27.65 -8.11 31.64
N LEU A 536 -28.10 -6.89 31.96
CA LEU A 536 -27.69 -6.19 33.17
C LEU A 536 -28.16 -6.90 34.44
N GLN A 537 -29.31 -7.57 34.41
CA GLN A 537 -29.79 -8.40 35.50
C GLN A 537 -28.98 -9.69 35.64
N ALA A 538 -28.64 -10.36 34.55
CA ALA A 538 -27.81 -11.56 34.54
C ALA A 538 -26.39 -11.30 35.07
N ARG A 539 -25.88 -10.09 34.83
CA ARG A 539 -24.60 -9.60 35.37
C ARG A 539 -24.69 -9.11 36.81
N GLY A 540 -25.87 -9.14 37.43
CA GLY A 540 -26.09 -8.67 38.80
C GLY A 540 -25.99 -7.15 38.98
N ILE A 541 -25.85 -6.38 37.89
CA ILE A 541 -25.78 -4.92 37.94
C ILE A 541 -27.16 -4.35 38.30
N LEU A 542 -28.24 -4.90 37.74
CA LEU A 542 -29.60 -4.49 38.07
C LEU A 542 -30.37 -5.62 38.76
N THR A 543 -31.25 -5.27 39.68
CA THR A 543 -32.23 -6.19 40.25
C THR A 543 -33.64 -5.66 40.09
N LYS A 544 -34.61 -6.55 39.98
CA LYS A 544 -36.01 -6.19 39.80
C LYS A 544 -36.61 -5.77 41.15
N LEU A 545 -37.16 -4.56 41.22
CA LEU A 545 -37.73 -4.00 42.46
C LEU A 545 -39.19 -4.42 42.67
N ASP A 546 -39.91 -4.73 41.58
CA ASP A 546 -41.33 -5.05 41.61
C ASP A 546 -41.59 -6.58 41.55
N ASN A 547 -42.50 -7.08 42.40
CA ASN A 547 -42.94 -8.49 42.42
C ASN A 547 -43.92 -8.88 41.28
N ARG A 548 -44.10 -8.00 40.27
CA ARG A 548 -45.03 -8.23 39.15
C ARG A 548 -44.40 -9.13 38.09
N MET A 549 -45.12 -10.15 37.62
CA MET A 549 -44.60 -11.09 36.61
C MET A 549 -44.48 -10.53 35.18
N GLY A 550 -45.04 -9.35 34.87
CA GLY A 550 -44.96 -8.74 33.54
C GLY A 550 -45.56 -7.33 33.43
N GLY A 551 -45.18 -6.57 32.40
CA GLY A 551 -45.72 -5.23 32.07
C GLY A 551 -44.65 -4.18 31.72
N THR A 552 -45.02 -3.10 31.02
CA THR A 552 -44.12 -2.01 30.58
C THR A 552 -43.62 -1.12 31.73
N GLY A 553 -44.22 -1.22 32.93
CA GLY A 553 -43.89 -0.40 34.10
C GLY A 553 -42.98 -1.07 35.14
N ILE A 554 -42.31 -2.18 34.82
CA ILE A 554 -41.42 -2.87 35.76
C ILE A 554 -40.19 -2.00 36.04
N ARG A 555 -39.91 -1.77 37.33
CA ARG A 555 -38.73 -1.04 37.80
C ARG A 555 -37.57 -1.97 38.14
N TYR A 556 -36.40 -1.57 37.68
CA TYR A 556 -35.11 -2.22 37.96
C TYR A 556 -34.22 -1.24 38.72
N GLY A 557 -33.75 -1.66 39.89
CA GLY A 557 -32.85 -0.88 40.76
C GLY A 557 -31.44 -1.47 40.79
N PRO A 558 -30.55 -0.91 41.63
CA PRO A 558 -29.18 -1.41 41.77
C PRO A 558 -29.18 -2.85 42.32
N GLY A 559 -28.47 -3.74 41.65
CA GLY A 559 -28.23 -5.12 42.08
C GLY A 559 -26.92 -5.27 42.86
N ASP A 560 -26.58 -6.52 43.20
CA ASP A 560 -25.44 -6.85 44.07
C ASP A 560 -24.07 -6.48 43.47
N ALA A 561 -23.96 -6.44 42.14
CA ALA A 561 -22.75 -6.05 41.40
C ALA A 561 -22.84 -4.62 40.84
N PHE A 562 -23.68 -3.76 41.42
CA PHE A 562 -23.82 -2.38 40.95
C PHE A 562 -22.56 -1.56 41.27
N PRO A 563 -21.90 -0.92 40.27
CA PRO A 563 -20.60 -0.29 40.47
C PRO A 563 -20.62 0.81 41.54
N THR A 564 -19.58 0.88 42.36
CA THR A 564 -19.40 1.94 43.38
C THR A 564 -18.52 3.08 42.84
N ARG A 565 -18.60 4.30 43.41
CA ARG A 565 -17.83 5.48 42.95
C ARG A 565 -16.30 5.26 42.92
N ARG A 566 -15.77 4.26 43.64
CA ARG A 566 -14.33 3.94 43.70
C ARG A 566 -13.84 3.08 42.53
N GLU A 567 -14.71 2.32 41.87
CA GLU A 567 -14.31 1.38 40.81
C GLU A 567 -14.13 2.07 39.45
N GLN A 568 -14.97 3.05 39.12
CA GLN A 568 -14.84 3.83 37.88
C GLN A 568 -13.58 4.72 37.85
N ALA A 569 -13.00 5.08 39.01
CA ALA A 569 -11.75 5.84 39.06
C ALA A 569 -10.52 4.97 38.70
N ARG A 570 -10.60 3.65 38.91
CA ARG A 570 -9.53 2.69 38.56
C ARG A 570 -9.55 2.24 37.10
N GLU A 571 -10.67 2.35 36.40
CA GLU A 571 -10.74 2.04 34.95
C GLU A 571 -10.26 3.20 34.06
N VAL A 572 -10.30 4.44 34.56
CA VAL A 572 -9.82 5.63 33.81
C VAL A 572 -8.32 5.86 33.96
N MET A 573 -7.72 5.44 35.09
CA MET A 573 -6.27 5.41 35.27
C MET A 573 -5.80 3.96 35.24
N GLY A 574 -5.20 3.54 34.12
CA GLY A 574 -4.56 2.23 34.00
C GLY A 574 -3.53 1.95 35.12
N PRO A 575 -3.10 0.68 35.28
CA PRO A 575 -2.26 0.29 36.40
C PRO A 575 -0.96 1.10 36.41
N VAL A 576 -0.73 1.82 37.52
CA VAL A 576 0.57 2.43 37.82
C VAL A 576 1.41 1.33 38.45
N ASP A 577 2.40 0.83 37.71
CA ASP A 577 3.44 -0.06 38.24
C ASP A 577 4.24 0.71 39.31
N GLY A 578 4.00 0.37 40.58
CA GLY A 578 4.88 0.71 41.68
C GLY A 578 5.98 -0.34 41.79
N GLN A 579 7.19 0.01 41.37
CA GLN A 579 8.39 -0.66 41.89
C GLN A 579 8.69 -0.05 43.27
N ASP A 580 8.35 -0.82 44.30
CA ASP A 580 8.85 -0.61 45.65
C ASP A 580 10.35 -0.92 45.71
N GLY A 581 11.12 0.02 46.26
CA GLY A 581 12.48 -0.21 46.71
C GLY A 581 12.48 -0.79 48.12
N THR A 582 13.16 -1.92 48.28
CA THR A 582 13.90 -2.32 49.50
C THR A 582 15.11 -3.10 49.07
#